data_AF-A0A2P5LYB8-F1
#
_entry.id   AF-A0A2P5LYB8-F1
#
_cell.length_a   1.000
_cell.length_b   1.000
_cell.length_c   1.000
_cell.angle_alpha   90.00
_cell.angle_beta   90.00
_cell.angle_gamma   90.00
#
_symmetry.space_group_name_H-M   'P 1'
#
loop_
_entity.id
_entity.type
_entity.pdbx_description
1 polymer ?
#
loop_
_entity_poly.entity_id
_entity_poly.type
_entity_poly.pdbx_seq_one_letter_code
_entity_poly.pdbx_strand_id
1 'polypeptide(L)'
;MPTTLSVRFDDEAKLEALDKLAQSMDRSRNWIVNRAIDRYIAEQSWQIGQIMEGIAQADRGEFASDEEVRAAFARFGAKAATPE
;
A
#
# COMPACT_ATOMS: atom_id res chain seq x y z
N MET A 1 -20.97 16.52 9.14
CA MET A 1 -20.39 16.95 10.43
C MET A 1 -18.90 16.65 10.36
N PRO A 2 -18.00 17.60 10.64
CA PRO A 2 -16.57 17.29 10.74
C PRO A 2 -16.32 16.39 11.97
N THR A 3 -15.52 15.35 11.80
CA THR A 3 -15.11 14.44 12.88
C THR A 3 -13.66 14.76 13.24
N THR A 4 -13.39 14.92 14.53
CA THR A 4 -12.04 15.25 15.02
C THR A 4 -11.34 14.01 15.54
N LEU A 5 -10.11 13.80 15.06
CA LEU A 5 -9.17 12.81 15.58
C LEU A 5 -7.94 13.54 16.12
N SER A 6 -7.52 13.22 17.35
CA SER A 6 -6.26 13.71 17.91
C SER A 6 -5.15 12.71 17.62
N VAL A 7 -4.03 13.18 17.09
CA VAL A 7 -2.86 12.36 16.75
C VAL A 7 -1.71 12.76 17.68
N ARG A 8 -1.13 11.76 18.35
CA ARG A 8 0.07 11.95 19.17
C ARG A 8 1.30 11.71 18.31
N PHE A 9 2.28 12.60 18.44
CA PHE A 9 3.61 12.41 17.88
C PHE A 9 4.56 12.09 19.04
N ASP A 10 5.28 10.97 18.94
CA ASP A 10 6.25 10.56 19.97
C ASP A 10 7.62 11.23 19.79
N ASP A 11 7.79 12.02 18.73
CA ASP A 11 9.02 12.68 18.34
C ASP A 11 8.72 14.09 17.81
N GLU A 12 9.36 15.08 18.41
CA GLU A 12 9.22 16.49 18.03
C GLU A 12 9.81 16.77 16.64
N ALA A 13 10.86 16.04 16.23
CA ALA A 13 11.44 16.17 14.90
C ALA A 13 10.44 15.81 13.79
N LYS A 14 9.51 14.89 14.05
CA LYS A 14 8.44 14.54 13.12
C LYS A 14 7.44 15.69 12.95
N LEU A 15 7.11 16.40 14.03
CA LEU A 15 6.25 17.58 13.97
C LEU A 15 6.95 18.71 13.20
N GLU A 16 8.23 18.96 13.44
CA GLU A 16 8.99 19.97 12.68
C GLU A 16 9.06 19.65 11.18
N ALA A 17 9.25 18.38 10.83
CA ALA A 17 9.26 17.95 9.43
C ALA A 17 7.90 18.20 8.75
N LEU A 18 6.81 17.92 9.46
CA LEU A 18 5.44 18.22 8.99
C LEU A 18 5.24 19.72 8.79
N ASP A 19 5.78 20.56 9.68
CA ASP A 19 5.69 22.02 9.59
C ASP A 19 6.41 22.58 8.37
N LYS A 20 7.64 22.14 8.15
CA LYS A 20 8.44 22.53 6.98
C LYS A 20 7.75 22.12 5.69
N LEU A 21 7.16 20.92 5.66
CA LEU A 21 6.40 20.44 4.50
C LEU A 21 5.14 21.28 4.27
N ALA A 22 4.35 21.53 5.31
CA ALA A 22 3.14 22.34 5.25
C ALA A 22 3.45 23.76 4.73
N GLN A 23 4.52 24.39 5.26
CA GLN A 23 4.96 25.72 4.84
C GLN A 23 5.40 25.76 3.36
N SER A 24 6.21 24.80 2.92
CA SER A 24 6.69 24.76 1.53
C SER A 24 5.57 24.56 0.50
N MET A 25 4.46 23.94 0.91
CA MET A 25 3.29 23.71 0.06
C MET A 25 2.20 24.78 0.19
N ASP A 26 2.38 25.77 1.08
CA ASP A 26 1.35 26.75 1.46
C ASP A 26 0.04 26.06 1.89
N ARG A 27 0.15 25.08 2.79
CA ARG A 27 -0.98 24.28 3.29
C ARG A 27 -0.94 24.16 4.80
N SER A 28 -2.06 23.81 5.40
CA SER A 28 -2.13 23.52 6.83
C SER A 28 -1.61 22.11 7.14
N ARG A 29 -1.11 21.89 8.37
CA ARG A 29 -0.77 20.55 8.88
C ARG A 29 -1.92 19.56 8.69
N ASN A 30 -3.15 20.01 8.99
CA ASN A 30 -4.35 19.20 8.85
C ASN A 30 -4.56 18.75 7.40
N TRP A 31 -4.32 19.61 6.41
CA TRP A 31 -4.42 19.23 5.00
C TRP A 31 -3.42 18.12 4.63
N ILE A 32 -2.18 18.23 5.10
CA ILE A 32 -1.13 17.22 4.86
C ILE A 32 -1.52 15.89 5.52
N VAL A 33 -1.97 15.92 6.77
CA VAL A 33 -2.37 14.72 7.53
C VAL A 33 -3.55 14.02 6.87
N ASN A 34 -4.61 14.76 6.47
CA ASN A 34 -5.75 14.15 5.77
C ASN A 34 -5.31 13.52 4.45
N ARG A 35 -4.47 14.22 3.66
CA ARG A 35 -3.97 13.67 2.40
C ARG A 35 -3.12 12.41 2.60
N ALA A 36 -2.32 12.37 3.66
CA ALA A 36 -1.53 11.17 4.01
C ALA A 36 -2.44 10.00 4.40
N ILE A 37 -3.48 10.27 5.19
CA ILE A 37 -4.48 9.27 5.59
C ILE A 37 -5.24 8.75 4.35
N ASP A 38 -5.73 9.63 3.48
CA ASP A 38 -6.44 9.25 2.25
C ASP A 38 -5.60 8.31 1.39
N ARG A 39 -4.32 8.67 1.21
CA ARG A 39 -3.37 7.85 0.44
C ARG A 39 -3.16 6.49 1.11
N TYR A 40 -2.92 6.46 2.41
CA TYR A 40 -2.69 5.22 3.14
C TYR A 40 -3.92 4.31 3.09
N ILE A 41 -5.12 4.85 3.30
CA ILE A 41 -6.38 4.11 3.19
C ILE A 41 -6.54 3.53 1.79
N ALA A 42 -6.30 4.32 0.73
CA ALA A 42 -6.44 3.85 -0.64
C ALA A 42 -5.46 2.71 -0.95
N GLU A 43 -4.19 2.86 -0.58
CA GLU A 43 -3.15 1.84 -0.79
C GLU A 43 -3.47 0.54 -0.02
N GLN A 44 -3.80 0.64 1.27
CA GLN A 44 -4.10 -0.53 2.10
C GLN A 44 -5.40 -1.22 1.69
N SER A 45 -6.45 -0.46 1.34
CA SER A 45 -7.73 -1.03 0.90
C SER A 45 -7.57 -1.80 -0.42
N TRP A 46 -6.81 -1.24 -1.36
CA TRP A 46 -6.48 -1.94 -2.60
C TRP A 46 -5.72 -3.25 -2.32
N GLN A 47 -4.70 -3.21 -1.48
CA GLN A 47 -3.89 -4.38 -1.14
C GLN A 47 -4.74 -5.48 -0.49
N ILE A 48 -5.56 -5.12 0.50
CA ILE A 48 -6.48 -6.06 1.16
C ILE A 48 -7.45 -6.67 0.14
N GLY A 49 -8.00 -5.84 -0.76
CA GLY A 49 -8.88 -6.31 -1.83
C GLY A 49 -8.20 -7.31 -2.75
N GLN A 50 -6.96 -7.05 -3.18
CA GLN A 50 -6.19 -7.97 -4.02
C GLN A 50 -5.86 -9.29 -3.31
N ILE A 51 -5.50 -9.23 -2.02
CA ILE A 51 -5.25 -10.43 -1.22
C ILE A 51 -6.51 -11.27 -1.13
N MET A 52 -7.66 -10.64 -0.85
CA MET A 52 -8.92 -11.35 -0.70
C MET A 52 -9.39 -11.97 -2.00
N GLU A 53 -9.23 -11.27 -3.12
CA GLU A 53 -9.50 -11.81 -4.45
C GLU A 53 -8.58 -12.98 -4.78
N GLY A 54 -7.27 -12.87 -4.49
CA GLY A 54 -6.31 -13.95 -4.71
C GLY A 54 -6.62 -15.21 -3.89
N ILE A 55 -7.07 -15.04 -2.63
CA ILE A 55 -7.55 -16.15 -1.80
C ILE A 55 -8.79 -16.80 -2.45
N ALA A 56 -9.76 -16.00 -2.88
CA ALA A 56 -10.96 -16.51 -3.53
C ALA A 56 -10.66 -17.25 -4.85
N GLN A 57 -9.68 -16.79 -5.62
CA GLN A 57 -9.19 -17.48 -6.83
C GLN A 57 -8.54 -18.82 -6.49
N ALA A 58 -7.68 -18.85 -5.48
CA ALA A 58 -7.04 -20.07 -4.98
C ALA A 58 -8.08 -21.09 -4.49
N ASP A 59 -9.10 -20.65 -3.76
CA ASP A 59 -10.21 -21.50 -3.30
C ASP A 59 -11.03 -22.08 -4.47
N ARG A 60 -11.08 -21.38 -5.61
CA ARG A 60 -11.68 -21.87 -6.87
C ARG A 60 -10.72 -22.71 -7.72
N GLY A 61 -9.47 -22.89 -7.29
CA GLY A 61 -8.45 -23.62 -8.02
C GLY A 61 -7.89 -22.87 -9.24
N GLU A 62 -8.08 -21.54 -9.31
CA GLU A 62 -7.60 -20.68 -10.40
C GLU A 62 -6.10 -20.38 -10.24
N PHE A 63 -5.28 -21.43 -10.34
CA PHE A 63 -3.82 -21.33 -10.35
C PHE A 63 -3.29 -21.28 -11.78
N ALA A 64 -2.16 -20.60 -11.96
CA ALA A 64 -1.39 -20.70 -13.19
C ALA A 64 -0.83 -22.12 -13.35
N SER A 65 -0.81 -22.59 -14.60
CA SER A 65 -0.12 -23.83 -14.96
C SER A 65 1.39 -23.69 -14.85
N ASP A 66 2.11 -24.82 -14.74
CA ASP A 66 3.57 -24.82 -14.68
C ASP A 66 4.22 -24.13 -15.89
N GLU A 67 3.59 -24.18 -17.07
CA GLU A 67 4.08 -23.51 -18.26
C GLU A 67 3.98 -21.99 -18.14
N GLU A 68 2.85 -21.47 -17.65
CA GLU A 68 2.64 -20.05 -17.40
C GLU A 68 3.61 -19.53 -16.33
N VAL A 69 3.85 -20.32 -15.27
CA VAL A 69 4.86 -19.99 -14.25
C VAL A 69 6.25 -19.91 -14.87
N ARG A 70 6.68 -20.91 -15.66
CA ARG A 70 7.99 -20.88 -16.33
C ARG A 70 8.14 -19.66 -17.26
N ALA A 71 7.11 -19.34 -18.03
CA ALA A 71 7.10 -18.18 -18.93
C ALA A 71 7.22 -16.86 -18.16
N ALA A 72 6.50 -16.72 -17.03
CA ALA A 72 6.55 -15.53 -16.19
C ALA A 72 7.95 -15.30 -15.60
N PHE A 73 8.61 -16.34 -15.08
CA PHE A 73 9.95 -16.23 -14.52
C PHE A 73 11.00 -15.93 -15.60
N ALA A 74 10.91 -16.57 -16.77
CA ALA A 74 11.81 -16.34 -17.90
C ALA A 74 11.78 -14.87 -18.38
N ARG A 75 10.60 -14.24 -18.37
CA ARG A 75 10.44 -12.81 -18.72
C ARG A 75 11.29 -11.88 -17.85
N PHE A 76 11.55 -12.25 -16.59
CA PHE A 76 12.35 -11.46 -15.66
C PHE A 76 13.77 -12.00 -15.47
N GLY A 77 14.21 -12.95 -16.29
CA GLY A 77 15.55 -13.55 -16.21
C GLY A 77 15.76 -14.45 -14.99
N ALA A 78 14.68 -14.83 -14.30
CA ALA A 78 14.71 -15.74 -13.16
C ALA A 78 14.42 -17.18 -13.61
N LYS A 79 14.99 -18.17 -12.92
CA LYS A 79 14.55 -19.56 -13.08
C LYS A 79 13.32 -19.80 -12.20
N ALA A 80 12.27 -20.36 -12.77
CA ALA A 80 11.15 -20.87 -11.97
C ALA A 80 11.67 -21.99 -11.04
N ALA A 81 11.18 -22.01 -9.81
CA ALA A 81 11.45 -23.12 -8.90
C ALA A 81 10.84 -24.40 -9.48
N THR A 82 11.58 -25.51 -9.41
CA THR A 82 11.09 -26.82 -9.80
C THR A 82 10.09 -27.29 -8.75
N PRO A 83 8.87 -27.73 -9.09
CA PRO A 83 7.98 -28.38 -8.14
C PRO A 83 8.64 -29.68 -7.61
N GLU A 84 8.43 -30.01 -6.33
CA GLU A 84 8.73 -31.35 -5.77
C GLU A 84 7.72 -32.39 -6.24
#